data_AF-A0A9E6AB24-F1
#
_entry.id   AF-A0A9E6AB24-F1
#
_cell.length_a   1.000
_cell.length_b   1.000
_cell.length_c   1.000
_cell.angle_alpha   90.00
_cell.angle_beta   90.00
_cell.angle_gamma   90.00
#
_symmetry.space_group_name_H-M   'P 1'
#
loop_
_entity.id
_entity.type
_entity.pdbx_description
1 polymer ?
#
loop_
_entity_poly.entity_id
_entity_poly.type
_entity_poly.pdbx_seq_one_letter_code
_entity_poly.pdbx_strand_id
1 'polypeptide(L)' 'MVTSGNRLGTPAGTSRGFDNAEFELIGNLIGDVLDGLASDPENNQAVEEKVAAQVKALCERFPLYR' A
#
# COMPACT_ATOMS: atom_id res chain seq x y z
N MET A 1 24.74 5.02 -2.84
CA MET A 1 23.90 5.78 -3.79
C MET A 1 22.51 5.84 -3.18
N VAL A 2 21.96 7.04 -2.99
CA VAL A 2 20.60 7.24 -2.47
C VAL A 2 19.69 7.47 -3.67
N THR A 3 18.55 6.78 -3.74
CA THR A 3 17.51 6.99 -4.74
C THR A 3 16.42 7.92 -4.18
N SER A 4 15.68 8.59 -5.05
CA SER A 4 14.67 9.60 -4.66
C SER A 4 13.24 9.25 -5.10
N GLY A 5 12.97 8.01 -5.52
CA GLY A 5 11.64 7.65 -5.99
C GLY A 5 11.35 6.15 -6.05
N ASN A 6 10.05 5.84 -6.06
CA ASN A 6 9.50 4.50 -6.17
C ASN A 6 8.74 4.34 -7.49
N ARG A 7 8.86 3.17 -8.13
CA ARG A 7 8.07 2.81 -9.32
C ARG A 7 6.99 1.80 -8.95
N LEU A 8 5.75 2.11 -9.27
CA LEU A 8 4.59 1.27 -8.98
C LEU A 8 4.06 0.63 -10.28
N GLY A 9 3.45 -0.55 -10.16
CA GLY A 9 2.85 -1.27 -11.29
C GLY A 9 1.59 -2.03 -10.87
N THR A 10 0.54 -1.91 -11.67
CA THR A 10 -0.76 -2.56 -11.47
C THR A 10 -0.86 -4.04 -11.89
N PRO A 11 -0.01 -4.62 -12.78
CA PRO A 11 -0.29 -5.96 -13.34
C PRO A 11 -0.58 -7.06 -12.33
N ALA A 12 0.14 -7.11 -11.20
CA ALA A 12 -0.09 -8.12 -10.16
C ALA A 12 -1.45 -7.94 -9.45
N GLY A 13 -1.83 -6.69 -9.14
CA GLY A 13 -3.12 -6.37 -8.54
C GLY A 13 -4.28 -6.63 -9.50
N THR A 14 -4.14 -6.22 -10.76
CA THR A 14 -5.18 -6.45 -11.79
C THR A 14 -5.35 -7.95 -12.06
N SER A 15 -4.27 -8.73 -12.11
CA SER A 15 -4.34 -10.20 -12.27
C SER A 15 -5.02 -10.88 -11.07
N ARG A 16 -4.97 -10.25 -9.89
CA ARG A 16 -5.65 -10.69 -8.66
C ARG A 16 -7.13 -10.28 -8.59
N GLY A 17 -7.59 -9.40 -9.48
CA GLY A 17 -8.97 -8.92 -9.55
C GLY A 17 -9.20 -7.52 -8.98
N PHE A 18 -8.16 -6.76 -8.65
CA PHE A 18 -8.31 -5.35 -8.25
C PHE A 18 -8.73 -4.47 -9.43
N ASP A 19 -9.61 -3.50 -9.15
CA ASP A 19 -10.02 -2.46 -10.09
C ASP A 19 -9.72 -1.06 -9.51
N ASN A 20 -10.22 -0.01 -10.16
CA ASN A 20 -9.93 1.39 -9.83
C ASN A 20 -10.15 1.73 -8.35
N ALA A 21 -11.23 1.24 -7.73
CA ALA A 21 -11.53 1.53 -6.32
C ALA A 21 -10.47 0.95 -5.38
N GLU A 22 -9.98 -0.26 -5.65
CA GLU A 22 -8.90 -0.87 -4.89
C GLU A 22 -7.57 -0.14 -5.11
N PHE A 23 -7.28 0.33 -6.33
CA PHE A 23 -6.07 1.09 -6.60
C PHE A 23 -6.09 2.51 -6.01
N GLU A 24 -7.26 3.16 -5.95
CA GLU A 24 -7.43 4.41 -5.23
C GLU A 24 -7.15 4.23 -3.73
N LEU A 25 -7.72 3.18 -3.13
CA LEU A 25 -7.42 2.80 -1.75
C LEU A 25 -5.91 2.55 -1.55
N ILE A 26 -5.27 1.76 -2.42
CA ILE A 26 -3.82 1.50 -2.34
C ILE A 26 -3.02 2.81 -2.43
N GLY A 27 -3.41 3.74 -3.32
CA GLY A 27 -2.78 5.05 -3.42
C GLY A 27 -2.87 5.86 -2.13
N ASN A 28 -4.05 5.90 -1.51
CA ASN A 28 -4.25 6.56 -0.22
C ASN A 28 -3.42 5.90 0.91
N LEU A 29 -3.35 4.57 0.94
CA LEU A 29 -2.55 3.83 1.92
C LEU A 29 -1.04 4.09 1.75
N ILE A 30 -0.56 4.23 0.51
CA ILE A 30 0.82 4.66 0.25
C ILE A 30 1.04 6.08 0.76
N GLY A 31 0.08 6.99 0.50
CA GLY A 31 0.08 8.36 1.00
C GLY A 31 0.20 8.43 2.52
N ASP A 32 -0.64 7.69 3.26
CA ASP A 32 -0.61 7.61 4.73
C ASP A 32 0.81 7.29 5.25
N VAL A 33 1.48 6.29 4.66
CA VAL A 33 2.85 5.90 5.08
C VAL A 33 3.87 7.00 4.76
N LEU A 34 3.79 7.60 3.57
CA LEU A 34 4.71 8.66 3.15
C LEU A 34 4.55 9.93 4.00
N ASP A 35 3.32 10.31 4.33
CA ASP A 35 3.03 11.46 5.19
C ASP A 35 3.54 11.24 6.61
N GLY A 36 3.41 10.01 7.12
CA GLY A 36 3.98 9.59 8.40
C GLY A 36 5.51 9.70 8.42
N LEU A 37 6.19 9.16 7.41
CA LEU A 37 7.65 9.27 7.26
C LEU A 37 8.12 10.71 7.03
N ALA A 38 7.34 11.54 6.35
CA ALA A 38 7.67 12.96 6.18
C ALA A 38 7.57 13.75 7.49
N SER A 39 6.69 13.32 8.40
CA SER A 39 6.47 13.94 9.70
C SER A 39 7.48 13.48 10.75
N ASP A 40 7.75 12.17 10.81
CA ASP A 40 8.75 11.56 11.70
C ASP A 40 9.47 10.40 10.96
N PRO A 41 10.64 10.66 10.34
CA PRO A 41 11.36 9.67 9.57
C PRO A 41 11.87 8.48 10.39
N GLU A 42 12.00 8.61 11.72
CA GLU A 42 12.56 7.57 12.58
C GLU A 42 11.47 6.73 13.27
N ASN A 43 10.21 7.19 13.28
CA ASN A 43 9.13 6.52 13.98
C ASN A 43 7.79 6.63 13.26
N ASN A 44 7.53 5.66 12.37
CA ASN A 44 6.26 5.54 11.64
C ASN A 44 5.47 4.24 11.96
N GLN A 45 5.89 3.51 12.99
CA GLN A 45 5.42 2.15 13.29
C GLN A 45 3.89 2.05 13.38
N ALA A 46 3.25 3.01 14.06
CA ALA A 46 1.79 2.98 14.23
C ALA A 46 1.01 3.13 12.92
N VAL A 47 1.50 3.96 11.99
CA VAL A 47 0.89 4.15 10.67
C VAL A 47 1.12 2.90 9.83
N GLU A 48 2.34 2.36 9.86
CA GLU A 48 2.69 1.13 9.13
C GLU A 48 1.84 -0.06 9.56
N GLU A 49 1.62 -0.24 10.88
CA GLU A 49 0.75 -1.30 11.42
C GLU A 49 -0.70 -1.15 10.97
N LYS A 50 -1.24 0.07 11.03
CA LYS A 50 -2.60 0.39 10.56
C LYS A 50 -2.74 0.08 9.07
N VAL A 51 -1.81 0.55 8.24
CA VAL A 51 -1.82 0.35 6.80
C VAL A 51 -1.67 -1.14 6.47
N ALA A 52 -0.77 -1.86 7.15
CA ALA A 52 -0.59 -3.30 6.97
C ALA A 52 -1.88 -4.09 7.24
N ALA A 53 -2.63 -3.74 8.28
CA ALA A 53 -3.93 -4.36 8.59
C ALA A 53 -4.95 -4.11 7.47
N GLN A 54 -5.02 -2.88 6.92
CA GLN A 54 -5.92 -2.54 5.82
C GLN A 54 -5.54 -3.25 4.51
N VAL A 55 -4.24 -3.33 4.20
CA VAL A 55 -3.72 -4.08 3.05
C VAL A 55 -4.07 -5.57 3.16
N LYS A 56 -3.91 -6.16 4.35
CA LYS A 56 -4.27 -7.56 4.61
C LYS A 56 -5.76 -7.81 4.36
N ALA A 57 -6.63 -6.97 4.93
CA ALA A 57 -8.08 -7.07 4.73
C ALA A 57 -8.48 -6.93 3.24
N LEU A 58 -7.83 -6.02 2.50
CA LEU A 58 -8.02 -5.91 1.05
C LEU A 58 -7.60 -7.20 0.32
N CYS A 59 -6.43 -7.73 0.66
CA CYS A 59 -5.89 -8.94 0.05
C CYS A 59 -6.79 -10.17 0.30
N GLU A 60 -7.40 -10.29 1.47
CA GLU A 60 -8.29 -11.40 1.83
C GLU A 60 -9.58 -11.41 0.98
N ARG A 61 -10.05 -10.25 0.51
CA ARG A 61 -11.19 -10.15 -0.42
C ARG A 61 -10.90 -10.75 -1.79
N PHE A 62 -9.63 -10.87 -2.18
CA PHE A 62 -9.20 -11.34 -3.51
C PHE A 62 -8.11 -12.43 -3.38
N PRO A 63 -8.44 -13.70 -3.08
CA PRO A 63 -7.45 -14.76 -2.91
C PRO A 63 -6.75 -15.15 -4.23
N LEU A 64 -5.42 -15.34 -4.21
CA LEU A 64 -4.59 -15.60 -5.41
C LEU A 64 -4.60 -17.05 -5.91
N TYR A 65 -4.70 -18.03 -5.01
CA TYR A 65 -4.68 -19.45 -5.37
C TYR A 65 -5.94 -20.11 -4.79
N ARG A 66 -6.81 -20.59 -5.67
CA ARG A 66 -7.94 -21.46 -5.35
C ARG A 66 -7.70 -22.82 -5.98
#